data_AF-F5B2I2-F1
#
_entry.id   AF-F5B2I2-F1
#
_cell.length_a   1.000
_cell.length_b   1.000
_cell.length_c   1.000
_cell.angle_alpha   90.00
_cell.angle_beta   90.00
_cell.angle_gamma   90.00
#
_symmetry.space_group_name_H-M   'P 1'
#
loop_
_entity.id
_entity.type
_entity.pdbx_description
1 polymer ?
#
loop_
_entity_poly.entity_id
_entity_poly.type
_entity_poly.pdbx_seq_one_letter_code
_entity_poly.pdbx_strand_id
1 'polypeptide(L)' 'HIRIQQRNGRKTLTTVQGLSSEYDLKKIVRACKKEFACNGTVIEHPEYGEVLQLQGDQRENICQWL' A
#
# COMPACT_ATOMS: atom_id res chain seq x y z
N HIS A 1 8.03 -3.79 4.71
CA HIS A 1 8.82 -3.65 3.47
C HIS A 1 7.98 -2.95 2.39
N ILE A 2 8.52 -1.93 1.74
CA ILE A 2 7.82 -1.12 0.72
C ILE A 2 8.42 -1.45 -0.65
N ARG A 3 7.58 -1.85 -1.61
CA ARG A 3 7.97 -2.12 -3.00
C ARG A 3 7.21 -1.21 -3.95
N ILE A 4 7.85 -0.77 -5.03
CA ILE A 4 7.18 -0.09 -6.14
C ILE A 4 7.22 -0.98 -7.36
N GLN A 5 6.09 -1.03 -8.08
CA GLN A 5 5.96 -1.71 -9.34
C GLN A 5 5.37 -0.75 -10.38
N GLN A 6 5.88 -0.77 -11.61
CA GLN A 6 5.29 0.00 -12.69
C GLN A 6 4.06 -0.75 -13.22
N ARG A 7 2.90 -0.10 -13.22
CA ARG A 7 1.66 -0.69 -13.72
C ARG A 7 1.54 -0.53 -15.22
N ASN A 8 1.61 0.71 -15.72
CA ASN A 8 1.48 1.05 -17.14
C ASN A 8 2.06 2.43 -17.41
N GLY A 9 3.01 2.56 -18.34
CA GLY A 9 3.61 3.86 -18.69
C GLY A 9 4.08 4.58 -17.42
N ARG A 10 3.57 5.78 -17.15
CA ARG A 10 3.94 6.55 -15.94
C ARG A 10 3.19 6.13 -14.66
N LYS A 11 2.25 5.20 -14.72
CA LYS A 11 1.47 4.76 -13.55
C LYS A 11 2.23 3.67 -12.78
N THR A 12 2.35 3.85 -11.48
CA THR A 12 3.00 2.92 -10.55
C THR A 12 2.01 2.41 -9.50
N LEU A 13 2.39 1.32 -8.85
CA LEU A 13 1.72 0.69 -7.72
C LEU A 13 2.74 0.57 -6.59
N THR A 14 2.39 1.06 -5.41
CA THR A 14 3.18 0.88 -4.20
C THR A 14 2.56 -0.25 -3.39
N THR A 15 3.37 -1.24 -3.04
CA THR A 15 2.97 -2.43 -2.28
C THR A 15 3.65 -2.40 -0.93
N VAL A 16 2.89 -2.48 0.17
CA VAL A 16 3.42 -2.58 1.53
C VAL A 16 3.19 -4.00 2.03
N GLN A 17 4.29 -4.65 2.39
CA GLN A 17 4.35 -6.04 2.87
C GLN A 17 4.84 -6.07 4.32
N GLY A 18 4.43 -7.10 5.07
CA GLY A 18 4.92 -7.35 6.43
C GLY A 18 4.26 -6.47 7.50
N LEU A 19 3.01 -6.05 7.28
CA LEU A 19 2.20 -5.47 8.34
C LEU A 19 1.67 -6.62 9.22
N SER A 20 1.67 -6.42 10.55
CA SER A 20 1.12 -7.42 11.47
C SER A 20 -0.37 -7.62 11.22
N SER A 21 -0.83 -8.87 11.29
CA SER A 21 -2.25 -9.25 11.15
C SER A 21 -3.14 -8.71 12.27
N GLU A 22 -2.54 -8.16 13.34
CA GLU A 22 -3.28 -7.47 14.40
C GLU A 22 -3.85 -6.12 13.95
N TYR A 23 -3.26 -5.52 12.91
CA TYR A 23 -3.73 -4.25 12.39
C TYR A 23 -4.89 -4.43 11.40
N ASP A 24 -5.91 -3.58 11.55
CA ASP A 24 -7.01 -3.51 10.59
C ASP A 24 -6.53 -2.80 9.30
N LEU A 25 -6.03 -3.59 8.35
CA LEU A 25 -5.52 -3.10 7.07
C LEU A 25 -6.57 -2.30 6.29
N LYS A 26 -7.87 -2.58 6.45
CA LYS A 26 -8.94 -1.83 5.78
C LYS A 26 -9.05 -0.40 6.32
N LYS A 27 -8.86 -0.21 7.64
CA LYS A 27 -8.79 1.13 8.24
C LYS A 27 -7.54 1.87 7.79
N ILE A 28 -6.39 1.19 7.72
CA ILE A 28 -5.14 1.77 7.21
C ILE A 28 -5.31 2.24 5.77
N VAL A 29 -5.85 1.39 4.88
CA VAL A 29 -6.14 1.78 3.50
C VAL A 29 -7.05 3.01 3.45
N ARG A 30 -8.08 3.08 4.31
CA ARG A 30 -8.99 4.24 4.34
C ARG A 30 -8.29 5.52 4.79
N ALA A 31 -7.38 5.43 5.76
CA ALA A 31 -6.55 6.55 6.19
C ALA A 31 -5.61 7.00 5.06
N CYS A 32 -4.83 6.08 4.48
CA CYS A 32 -3.92 6.37 3.36
C CYS A 32 -4.65 6.97 2.15
N LYS A 33 -5.86 6.50 1.83
CA LYS A 33 -6.69 7.08 0.76
C LYS A 33 -7.00 8.56 1.00
N LYS A 34 -7.34 8.91 2.25
CA LYS A 34 -7.68 10.28 2.63
C LYS A 34 -6.45 11.18 2.68
N GLU A 35 -5.35 10.66 3.23
CA GLU A 35 -4.13 11.43 3.51
C GLU A 35 -3.28 11.64 2.26
N PHE A 36 -3.12 10.60 1.43
CA PHE A 36 -2.28 10.65 0.23
C PHE A 36 -3.07 10.96 -1.05
N ALA A 37 -4.39 11.19 -0.93
CA ALA A 37 -5.30 11.42 -2.06
C ALA A 37 -5.18 10.38 -3.19
N CYS A 38 -4.86 9.14 -2.84
CA CYS A 38 -4.67 8.03 -3.77
C CYS A 38 -5.76 6.97 -3.61
N ASN A 39 -5.90 6.08 -4.59
CA ASN A 39 -6.71 4.87 -4.40
C ASN A 39 -5.84 3.72 -3.89
N GLY A 40 -6.45 2.75 -3.22
CA GLY A 40 -5.76 1.61 -2.64
C GLY A 40 -6.69 0.46 -2.28
N THR A 41 -6.12 -0.72 -2.09
CA THR A 41 -6.83 -1.93 -1.71
C THR A 41 -5.96 -2.80 -0.82
N VAL A 42 -6.59 -3.58 0.04
CA VAL A 42 -5.95 -4.75 0.65
C VAL A 42 -6.12 -5.90 -0.32
N ILE A 43 -5.08 -6.67 -0.55
CA ILE A 43 -5.10 -7.90 -1.33
C ILE A 43 -4.36 -8.98 -0.58
N GLU A 44 -4.83 -10.21 -0.70
CA GLU A 44 -4.15 -11.37 -0.16
C GLU A 44 -3.12 -11.88 -1.17
N HIS A 45 -1.86 -11.94 -0.77
CA HIS A 45 -0.77 -12.48 -1.56
C HIS A 45 -0.43 -13.89 -1.06
N PRO A 46 -0.32 -14.89 -1.96
CA PRO A 46 -0.13 -16.28 -1.57
C PRO A 46 1.14 -16.54 -0.74
N GLU A 47 2.20 -15.75 -0.95
CA GLU A 47 3.46 -15.88 -0.21
C GLU A 47 3.56 -14.95 1.03
N TYR A 48 2.90 -13.79 1.01
CA TYR A 48 3.13 -12.72 2.00
C TYR A 48 1.91 -12.43 2.88
N GLY A 49 0.80 -13.15 2.69
CA GLY A 49 -0.46 -12.88 3.37
C GLY A 49 -1.10 -11.58 2.89
N GLU A 50 -1.79 -10.88 3.77
CA GLU A 50 -2.43 -9.62 3.43
C GLU A 50 -1.40 -8.52 3.16
N VAL A 51 -1.48 -7.90 1.98
CA VAL A 51 -0.62 -6.81 1.56
C VAL A 51 -1.45 -5.59 1.15
N LEU A 52 -0.88 -4.41 1.36
CA LEU A 52 -1.52 -3.14 1.04
C LEU A 52 -1.03 -2.66 -0.32
N GLN A 53 -1.95 -2.37 -1.25
CA GLN A 53 -1.64 -1.79 -2.55
C GLN A 53 -2.19 -0.37 -2.65
N LEU A 54 -1.33 0.59 -2.99
CA LEU A 54 -1.69 1.98 -3.28
C LEU A 54 -1.33 2.32 -4.73
N GLN A 55 -2.11 3.20 -5.34
CA GLN A 55 -1.83 3.73 -6.68
C GLN A 55 -0.86 4.92 -6.59
N GLY A 56 0.05 4.98 -7.57
CA GLY A 56 1.12 5.96 -7.60
C GLY A 56 2.36 5.52 -6.83
N ASP A 57 3.39 6.36 -6.89
CA ASP A 57 4.58 6.22 -6.05
C ASP A 57 4.27 6.91 -4.72
N GLN A 58 4.12 6.11 -3.67
CA GLN A 58 3.82 6.56 -2.31
C GLN A 58 4.93 6.16 -1.34
N ARG A 59 6.14 5.83 -1.83
CA ARG A 59 7.21 5.30 -0.95
C ARG A 59 7.60 6.28 0.15
N GLU A 60 7.71 7.56 -0.19
CA GLU A 60 8.15 8.60 0.75
C GLU A 60 7.04 8.87 1.77
N ASN A 61 5.80 9.01 1.30
CA ASN A 61 4.63 9.20 2.15
C ASN A 61 4.43 8.05 3.14
N ILE A 62 4.54 6.79 2.68
CA ILE A 62 4.41 5.63 3.56
C ILE A 62 5.61 5.52 4.51
N CYS A 63 6.83 5.80 4.05
CA CYS A 63 8.02 5.74 4.90
C CYS A 63 8.00 6.79 6.02
N GLN A 64 7.35 7.92 5.81
CA GLN A 64 7.17 8.95 6.83
C GLN A 64 5.97 8.68 7.75
N TRP A 65 4.98 7.92 7.27
CA TRP A 65 3.76 7.61 8.00
C TRP A 65 3.89 6.40 8.94
N LEU A 66 4.74 5.43 8.57
CA LEU A 66 5.10 4.26 9.40
C LEU A 66 6.17 4.59 10.43
#